data_AF-H0UQ83-F1
#
_entry.id   AF-H0UQ83-F1
#
_cell.length_a   1.000
_cell.length_b   1.000
_cell.length_c   1.000
_cell.angle_alpha   90.00
_cell.angle_beta   90.00
_cell.angle_gamma   90.00
#
_symmetry.space_group_name_H-M   'P 1'
#
loop_
_entity.id
_entity.type
_entity.pdbx_description
1 polymer ?
#
loop_
_entity_poly.entity_id
_entity_poly.type
_entity_poly.pdbx_seq_one_letter_code
_entity_poly.pdbx_strand_id
1 'polypeptide(L)'
;MDRPREGVGRLPAGLDLDALAERVVWALRGRISFEVEASGRHVHLSVPHVEALFGKGASLSPERPLSQPGQFLCSQRVTLVGPKGDMRNVAVLGPERDKTQVEVSMTDALTLGISPPVRDSGDIRGSAQLVIRGPNGEVRLDEGVIVAHRHIHMTPDDAILLGVRDGDRVRVRVPGDRPVIFEEVLVRVSPKYSLAMHIDYDEANACGYRKGVRGNIVP
;
A
#
# COMPACT_ATOMS: atom_id res chain seq x y z
N MET A 1 -7.14 -25.51 -58.40
CA MET A 1 -5.72 -25.23 -58.12
C MET A 1 -5.62 -23.77 -57.68
N ASP A 2 -4.91 -23.58 -56.58
CA ASP A 2 -4.61 -22.38 -55.79
C ASP A 2 -4.93 -20.99 -56.35
N ARG A 3 -5.64 -20.19 -55.51
CA ARG A 3 -5.55 -18.73 -55.56
C ARG A 3 -4.23 -18.31 -54.91
N PRO A 4 -3.49 -17.35 -55.48
CA PRO A 4 -2.26 -16.86 -54.88
C PRO A 4 -2.58 -16.19 -53.54
N ARG A 5 -1.82 -16.56 -52.50
CA ARG A 5 -1.85 -15.90 -51.20
C ARG A 5 -1.43 -14.44 -51.40
N GLU A 6 -2.32 -13.51 -51.07
CA GLU A 6 -1.98 -12.09 -50.99
C GLU A 6 -0.78 -11.93 -50.06
N GLY A 7 0.28 -11.35 -50.60
CA GLY A 7 1.55 -11.19 -49.93
C GLY A 7 1.40 -10.35 -48.66
N VAL A 8 2.05 -10.79 -47.61
CA VAL A 8 2.38 -9.95 -46.46
C VAL A 8 3.11 -8.72 -47.02
N GLY A 9 2.44 -7.56 -47.00
CA GLY A 9 2.99 -6.32 -47.55
C GLY A 9 4.36 -6.03 -46.93
N ARG A 10 5.33 -5.65 -47.78
CA ARG A 10 6.65 -5.21 -47.30
C ARG A 10 6.46 -4.06 -46.32
N LEU A 11 7.04 -4.20 -45.12
CA LEU A 11 7.07 -3.13 -44.13
C LEU A 11 7.78 -1.90 -44.72
N PRO A 12 7.30 -0.68 -44.42
CA PRO A 12 7.91 0.55 -44.91
C PRO A 12 9.37 0.64 -44.47
N ALA A 13 10.25 1.07 -45.39
CA ALA A 13 11.67 1.24 -45.11
C ALA A 13 11.89 2.23 -43.95
N GLY A 14 12.69 1.84 -42.95
CA GLY A 14 12.96 2.65 -41.76
C GLY A 14 12.03 2.40 -40.56
N LEU A 15 11.08 1.46 -40.68
CA LEU A 15 10.31 0.99 -39.53
C LEU A 15 11.17 0.02 -38.69
N ASP A 16 11.66 0.51 -37.56
CA ASP A 16 12.24 -0.34 -36.52
C ASP A 16 11.09 -1.09 -35.82
N LEU A 17 11.02 -2.39 -36.11
CA LEU A 17 9.99 -3.27 -35.55
C LEU A 17 10.11 -3.42 -34.04
N ASP A 18 11.33 -3.38 -33.50
CA ASP A 18 11.56 -3.50 -32.06
C ASP A 18 11.08 -2.22 -31.37
N ALA A 19 11.43 -1.05 -31.90
CA ALA A 19 10.93 0.22 -31.39
C ALA A 19 9.40 0.35 -31.49
N LEU A 20 8.78 -0.16 -32.57
CA LEU A 20 7.32 -0.19 -32.69
C LEU A 20 6.70 -1.16 -31.68
N ALA A 21 7.27 -2.36 -31.52
CA ALA A 21 6.80 -3.35 -30.56
C ALA A 21 6.86 -2.80 -29.13
N GLU A 22 7.98 -2.17 -28.74
CA GLU A 22 8.12 -1.53 -27.44
C GLU A 22 7.07 -0.43 -27.21
N ARG A 23 6.80 0.41 -28.22
CA ARG A 23 5.75 1.44 -28.14
C ARG A 23 4.35 0.83 -27.99
N VAL A 24 4.06 -0.27 -28.67
CA VAL A 24 2.76 -0.97 -28.57
C VAL A 24 2.62 -1.61 -27.20
N VAL A 25 3.63 -2.36 -26.74
CA VAL A 25 3.65 -2.98 -25.40
C VAL A 25 3.47 -1.90 -24.33
N TRP A 26 4.18 -0.78 -24.45
CA TRP A 26 4.05 0.36 -23.57
C TRP A 26 2.62 0.93 -23.54
N ALA A 27 2.03 1.20 -24.72
CA ALA A 27 0.68 1.72 -24.82
C ALA A 27 -0.37 0.76 -24.23
N LEU A 28 -0.15 -0.55 -24.37
CA LEU A 28 -1.02 -1.57 -23.77
C LEU A 28 -0.86 -1.62 -22.24
N ARG A 29 0.38 -1.56 -21.73
CA ARG A 29 0.66 -1.51 -20.28
C ARG A 29 0.03 -0.29 -19.61
N GLY A 30 0.10 0.88 -20.23
CA GLY A 30 -0.53 2.10 -19.72
C GLY A 30 -2.07 2.03 -19.63
N ARG A 31 -2.70 1.01 -20.23
CA ARG A 31 -4.14 0.74 -20.10
C ARG A 31 -4.47 -0.24 -18.98
N ILE A 32 -3.45 -0.91 -18.44
CA ILE A 32 -3.60 -1.80 -17.29
C ILE A 32 -3.69 -0.90 -16.06
N SER A 33 -4.86 -0.93 -15.44
CA SER A 33 -5.12 -0.19 -14.23
C SER A 33 -5.32 -1.16 -13.07
N PHE A 34 -5.07 -0.68 -11.86
CA PHE A 34 -5.25 -1.42 -10.62
C PHE A 34 -5.97 -0.55 -9.60
N GLU A 35 -6.61 -1.19 -8.62
CA GLU A 35 -7.31 -0.44 -7.59
C GLU A 35 -6.32 0.34 -6.74
N VAL A 36 -6.73 1.56 -6.38
CA VAL A 36 -6.07 2.35 -5.35
C VAL A 36 -6.92 2.23 -4.09
N GLU A 37 -6.27 2.00 -2.96
CA GLU A 37 -6.89 1.80 -1.67
C GLU A 37 -6.33 2.79 -0.68
N ALA A 38 -7.25 3.53 -0.04
CA ALA A 38 -6.90 4.47 1.01
C ALA A 38 -6.86 3.74 2.36
N SER A 39 -5.69 3.79 3.00
CA SER A 39 -5.44 3.19 4.30
C SER A 39 -5.65 4.24 5.39
N GLY A 40 -6.63 4.00 6.25
CA GLY A 40 -6.77 4.75 7.49
C GLY A 40 -5.70 4.36 8.51
N ARG A 41 -5.54 5.18 9.55
CA ARG A 41 -4.64 4.88 10.67
C ARG A 41 -4.94 3.52 11.29
N HIS A 42 -3.90 2.75 11.57
CA HIS A 42 -4.04 1.41 12.10
C HIS A 42 -2.77 0.93 12.79
N VAL A 43 -2.90 -0.19 13.50
CA VAL A 43 -1.79 -0.89 14.13
C VAL A 43 -1.68 -2.32 13.65
N HIS A 44 -0.45 -2.76 13.43
CA HIS A 44 -0.08 -4.18 13.42
C HIS A 44 0.58 -4.50 14.76
N LEU A 45 0.18 -5.60 15.39
CA LEU A 45 0.66 -5.96 16.72
C LEU A 45 1.49 -7.24 16.68
N SER A 46 2.46 -7.31 17.57
CA SER A 46 3.16 -8.56 17.88
C SER A 46 2.42 -9.35 18.95
N VAL A 47 2.60 -10.66 18.98
CA VAL A 47 1.95 -11.55 19.96
C VAL A 47 2.11 -11.05 21.41
N PRO A 48 3.31 -10.64 21.87
CA PRO A 48 3.45 -10.11 23.23
C PRO A 48 2.63 -8.84 23.50
N HIS A 49 2.50 -7.97 22.49
CA HIS A 49 1.70 -6.75 22.62
C HIS A 49 0.20 -7.02 22.51
N VAL A 50 -0.22 -8.03 21.74
CA VAL A 50 -1.61 -8.50 21.77
C VAL A 50 -1.98 -8.93 23.19
N GLU A 51 -1.13 -9.76 23.82
CA GLU A 51 -1.40 -10.20 25.20
C GLU A 51 -1.36 -9.05 26.21
N ALA A 52 -0.41 -8.12 26.09
CA ALA A 52 -0.31 -6.98 26.99
C ALA A 52 -1.52 -6.03 26.89
N LEU A 53 -2.06 -5.85 25.68
CA LEU A 53 -3.17 -4.92 25.43
C LEU A 53 -4.54 -5.56 25.67
N PHE A 54 -4.68 -6.87 25.40
CA PHE A 54 -5.97 -7.58 25.39
C PHE A 54 -6.05 -8.75 26.37
N GLY A 55 -5.01 -9.00 27.18
CA GLY A 55 -4.96 -10.03 28.21
C GLY A 55 -4.13 -11.24 27.83
N LYS A 56 -3.57 -11.92 28.84
CA LYS A 56 -2.72 -13.10 28.66
C LYS A 56 -3.44 -14.21 27.87
N GLY A 57 -2.79 -14.75 26.85
CA GLY A 57 -3.36 -15.76 25.96
C GLY A 57 -4.34 -15.23 24.91
N ALA A 58 -4.52 -13.91 24.80
CA ALA A 58 -5.37 -13.32 23.77
C ALA A 58 -4.75 -13.47 22.37
N SER A 59 -5.62 -13.60 21.37
CA SER A 59 -5.26 -13.61 19.94
C SER A 59 -6.15 -12.63 19.16
N LEU A 60 -5.66 -12.19 18.00
CA LEU A 60 -6.42 -11.29 17.13
C LEU A 60 -7.64 -12.01 16.53
N SER A 61 -8.80 -11.37 16.61
CA SER A 61 -10.06 -11.94 16.15
C SER A 61 -10.47 -11.31 14.82
N PRO A 62 -10.51 -12.07 13.71
CA PRO A 62 -10.89 -11.52 12.40
C PRO A 62 -12.33 -10.98 12.39
N GLU A 63 -12.51 -9.77 11.86
CA GLU A 63 -13.82 -9.14 11.63
C GLU A 63 -14.17 -9.14 10.14
N ARG A 64 -13.25 -8.70 9.28
CA ARG A 64 -13.41 -8.77 7.82
C ARG A 64 -12.07 -8.94 7.09
N PRO A 65 -12.04 -9.61 5.93
CA PRO A 65 -10.84 -9.66 5.10
C PRO A 65 -10.51 -8.27 4.52
N LEU A 66 -9.22 -8.08 4.22
CA LEU A 66 -8.69 -6.97 3.43
C LEU A 66 -8.37 -7.46 2.00
N SER A 67 -7.94 -6.54 1.14
CA SER A 67 -7.60 -6.82 -0.26
C SER A 67 -6.40 -7.75 -0.42
N GLN A 68 -5.41 -7.62 0.47
CA GLN A 68 -4.23 -8.47 0.47
C GLN A 68 -4.56 -9.83 1.09
N PRO A 69 -4.27 -10.95 0.40
CA PRO A 69 -4.61 -12.29 0.85
C PRO A 69 -4.11 -12.59 2.26
N GLY A 70 -5.02 -13.09 3.11
CA GLY A 70 -4.72 -13.45 4.50
C GLY A 70 -4.60 -12.27 5.46
N GLN A 71 -4.66 -11.02 5.01
CA GLN A 71 -4.75 -9.85 5.89
C GLN A 71 -6.22 -9.56 6.26
N PHE A 72 -6.45 -9.11 7.48
CA PHE A 72 -7.81 -8.85 7.98
C PHE A 72 -7.86 -7.67 8.95
N LEU A 73 -9.01 -6.98 8.96
CA LEU A 73 -9.38 -6.10 10.06
C LEU A 73 -9.81 -6.97 11.24
N CYS A 74 -9.29 -6.69 12.43
CA CYS A 74 -9.69 -7.39 13.65
C CYS A 74 -10.88 -6.70 14.30
N SER A 75 -11.63 -7.38 15.18
CA SER A 75 -12.68 -6.74 15.99
C SER A 75 -12.11 -5.84 17.09
N GLN A 76 -10.87 -6.12 17.51
CA GLN A 76 -10.13 -5.32 18.47
C GLN A 76 -9.86 -3.90 17.96
N ARG A 77 -9.82 -2.96 18.91
CA ARG A 77 -9.49 -1.55 18.70
C ARG A 77 -8.57 -1.09 19.82
N VAL A 78 -7.69 -0.15 19.50
CA VAL A 78 -6.77 0.45 20.48
C VAL A 78 -6.92 1.98 20.50
N THR A 79 -6.31 2.59 21.50
CA THR A 79 -6.11 4.04 21.55
C THR A 79 -4.62 4.35 21.37
N LEU A 80 -4.29 5.24 20.46
CA LEU A 80 -2.94 5.79 20.34
C LEU A 80 -2.85 7.05 21.21
N VAL A 81 -1.84 7.12 22.07
CA VAL A 81 -1.64 8.24 22.99
C VAL A 81 -0.30 8.89 22.66
N GLY A 82 -0.36 10.15 22.22
CA GLY A 82 0.80 10.98 21.97
C GLY A 82 0.88 12.16 22.96
N PRO A 83 1.96 12.97 22.90
CA PRO A 83 2.17 14.08 23.83
C PRO A 83 1.10 15.18 23.79
N LYS A 84 0.43 15.38 22.64
CA LYS A 84 -0.60 16.43 22.48
C LYS A 84 -2.04 15.93 22.61
N GLY A 85 -2.27 14.64 22.41
CA GLY A 85 -3.63 14.09 22.41
C GLY A 85 -3.69 12.59 22.16
N ASP A 86 -4.91 12.07 22.20
CA ASP A 86 -5.25 10.67 21.98
C ASP A 86 -6.11 10.46 20.73
N MET A 87 -5.92 9.32 20.08
CA MET A 87 -6.78 8.81 19.01
C MET A 87 -7.39 7.49 19.44
N ARG A 88 -8.70 7.50 19.66
CA ARG A 88 -9.46 6.31 20.07
C ARG A 88 -9.93 5.53 18.86
N ASN A 89 -10.35 4.28 19.12
CA ASN A 89 -10.96 3.40 18.12
C ASN A 89 -10.07 3.17 16.88
N VAL A 90 -8.75 3.10 17.09
CA VAL A 90 -7.80 2.82 16.01
C VAL A 90 -7.86 1.34 15.65
N ALA A 91 -7.90 1.08 14.33
CA ALA A 91 -8.02 -0.26 13.77
C ALA A 91 -6.80 -1.12 14.12
N VAL A 92 -7.05 -2.40 14.39
CA VAL A 92 -6.01 -3.43 14.51
C VAL A 92 -6.09 -4.31 13.27
N LEU A 93 -4.97 -4.49 12.58
CA LEU A 93 -4.88 -5.32 11.38
C LEU A 93 -4.07 -6.58 11.68
N GLY A 94 -4.67 -7.72 11.39
CA GLY A 94 -4.08 -9.04 11.52
C GLY A 94 -3.59 -9.63 10.20
N PRO A 95 -2.84 -10.74 10.26
CA PRO A 95 -2.45 -11.46 11.49
C PRO A 95 -1.38 -10.72 12.30
N GLU A 96 -1.07 -11.25 13.47
CA GLU A 96 0.05 -10.79 14.29
C GLU A 96 1.35 -10.79 13.47
N ARG A 97 2.22 -9.81 13.75
CA ARG A 97 3.53 -9.67 13.10
C ARG A 97 4.66 -9.86 14.11
N ASP A 98 5.88 -10.05 13.63
CA ASP A 98 7.05 -10.16 14.51
C ASP A 98 7.28 -8.88 15.33
N LYS A 99 6.98 -7.72 14.74
CA LYS A 99 7.11 -6.41 15.38
C LYS A 99 5.83 -5.61 15.29
N THR A 100 5.57 -4.85 16.34
CA THR A 100 4.46 -3.89 16.36
C THR A 100 4.82 -2.67 15.53
N GLN A 101 3.87 -2.21 14.72
CA GLN A 101 4.00 -1.06 13.85
C GLN A 101 2.70 -0.26 13.86
N VAL A 102 2.83 1.06 13.93
CA VAL A 102 1.71 1.99 13.83
C VAL A 102 1.87 2.83 12.58
N GLU A 103 0.84 2.84 11.75
CA GLU A 103 0.77 3.64 10.54
C GLU A 103 -0.25 4.76 10.75
N VAL A 104 0.20 6.00 10.62
CA VAL A 104 -0.62 7.22 10.76
C VAL A 104 -0.37 8.16 9.59
N SER A 105 -1.30 9.07 9.31
CA SER A 105 -1.03 10.15 8.35
C SER A 105 -0.19 11.28 8.99
N MET A 106 0.29 12.23 8.19
CA MET A 106 0.95 13.42 8.74
C MET A 106 -0.03 14.28 9.55
N THR A 107 -1.28 14.39 9.08
CA THR A 107 -2.36 15.06 9.83
C THR A 107 -2.59 14.42 11.19
N ASP A 108 -2.54 13.08 11.24
CA ASP A 108 -2.68 12.35 12.49
C ASP A 108 -1.51 12.62 13.44
N ALA A 109 -0.28 12.63 12.92
CA ALA A 109 0.92 12.93 13.69
C ALA A 109 0.86 14.30 14.38
N LEU A 110 0.30 15.32 13.71
CA LEU A 110 0.10 16.65 14.32
C LEU A 110 -0.83 16.60 15.53
N THR A 111 -1.92 15.85 15.42
CA THR A 111 -2.92 15.68 16.50
C THR A 111 -2.33 14.94 17.69
N LEU A 112 -1.57 13.88 17.44
CA LEU A 112 -0.86 13.12 18.47
C LEU A 112 0.31 13.91 19.07
N GLY A 113 0.88 14.86 18.33
CA GLY A 113 2.05 15.64 18.76
C GLY A 113 3.37 14.88 18.61
N ILE A 114 3.48 14.08 17.56
CA ILE A 114 4.68 13.29 17.24
C ILE A 114 5.19 13.65 15.84
N SER A 115 6.41 13.23 15.50
CA SER A 115 7.03 13.46 14.19
C SER A 115 7.57 12.15 13.59
N PRO A 116 6.68 11.22 13.19
CA PRO A 116 7.06 9.98 12.53
C PRO A 116 7.69 10.24 11.16
N PRO A 117 8.71 9.47 10.78
CA PRO A 117 9.27 9.52 9.43
C PRO A 117 8.32 8.86 8.41
N VAL A 118 8.40 9.27 7.14
CA VAL A 118 7.81 8.53 6.02
C VAL A 118 8.67 7.31 5.74
N ARG A 119 8.09 6.10 5.79
CA ARG A 119 8.82 4.83 5.63
C ARG A 119 7.99 3.76 4.92
N ASP A 120 8.69 2.84 4.27
CA ASP A 120 8.09 1.62 3.75
C ASP A 120 7.74 0.67 4.92
N SER A 121 6.59 -0.02 4.84
CA SER A 121 6.11 -0.89 5.92
C SER A 121 7.11 -2.00 6.25
N GLY A 122 7.52 -2.10 7.51
CA GLY A 122 8.60 -2.97 8.00
C GLY A 122 9.90 -2.23 8.35
N ASP A 123 10.14 -1.04 7.78
CA ASP A 123 11.29 -0.20 8.15
C ASP A 123 10.94 0.78 9.29
N ILE A 124 10.95 0.23 10.51
CA ILE A 124 10.57 0.97 11.72
C ILE A 124 11.76 1.46 12.56
N ARG A 125 13.00 1.21 12.12
CA ARG A 125 14.18 1.52 12.93
C ARG A 125 14.33 3.03 13.13
N GLY A 126 14.44 3.45 14.39
CA GLY A 126 14.58 4.87 14.77
C GLY A 126 13.37 5.71 14.38
N SER A 127 12.21 5.07 14.22
CA SER A 127 10.94 5.76 13.97
C SER A 127 10.36 6.37 15.25
N ALA A 128 9.25 7.09 15.15
CA ALA A 128 8.71 7.81 16.30
C ALA A 128 8.17 6.87 17.39
N GLN A 129 8.02 7.44 18.58
CA GLN A 129 7.52 6.80 19.79
C GLN A 129 6.05 7.16 20.02
N LEU A 130 5.28 6.24 20.61
CA LEU A 130 3.97 6.54 21.19
C LEU A 130 3.57 5.47 22.21
N VAL A 131 2.48 5.70 22.92
CA VAL A 131 1.85 4.68 23.78
C VAL A 131 0.60 4.13 23.11
N ILE A 132 0.49 2.80 23.04
CA ILE A 132 -0.74 2.11 22.64
C ILE A 132 -1.47 1.68 23.90
N ARG A 133 -2.74 2.05 24.03
CA ARG A 133 -3.63 1.64 25.12
C ARG A 133 -4.70 0.68 24.61
N GLY A 134 -4.77 -0.50 25.22
CA GLY A 134 -5.82 -1.48 25.05
C GLY A 134 -6.73 -1.56 26.28
N PRO A 135 -7.74 -2.44 26.28
CA PRO A 135 -8.64 -2.63 27.42
C PRO A 135 -7.94 -3.17 28.67
N ASN A 136 -6.86 -3.95 28.53
CA ASN A 136 -6.21 -4.66 29.63
C ASN A 136 -4.83 -4.10 30.00
N GLY A 137 -4.35 -3.08 29.29
CA GLY A 137 -3.04 -2.52 29.54
C GLY A 137 -2.58 -1.49 28.51
N GLU A 138 -1.35 -1.04 28.68
CA GLU A 138 -0.66 -0.12 27.79
C GLU A 138 0.71 -0.66 27.39
N VAL A 139 1.14 -0.34 26.17
CA VAL A 139 2.46 -0.63 25.64
C VAL A 139 3.09 0.69 25.20
N ARG A 140 4.26 1.01 25.75
CA ARG A 140 5.10 2.09 25.24
C ARG A 140 5.95 1.56 24.09
N LEU A 141 5.86 2.19 22.93
CA LEU A 141 6.74 1.93 21.80
C LEU A 141 7.89 2.94 21.79
N ASP A 142 9.11 2.45 21.94
CA ASP A 142 10.33 3.28 21.82
C ASP A 142 10.78 3.46 20.34
N GLU A 143 10.22 2.64 19.45
CA GLU A 143 10.17 2.82 17.99
C GLU A 143 8.97 2.01 17.45
N GLY A 144 8.46 2.37 16.28
CA GLY A 144 7.37 1.64 15.62
C GLY A 144 6.37 2.49 14.86
N VAL A 145 6.46 3.82 14.94
CA VAL A 145 5.44 4.73 14.39
C VAL A 145 5.95 5.43 13.15
N ILE A 146 5.25 5.22 12.03
CA ILE A 146 5.62 5.75 10.72
C ILE A 146 4.43 6.44 10.04
N VAL A 147 4.75 7.32 9.11
CA VAL A 147 3.83 7.66 8.02
C VAL A 147 4.06 6.65 6.91
N ALA A 148 3.02 5.91 6.54
CA ALA A 148 3.15 4.84 5.56
C ALA A 148 3.49 5.43 4.20
N HIS A 149 4.59 4.98 3.61
CA HIS A 149 4.93 5.36 2.26
C HIS A 149 4.08 4.59 1.25
N ARG A 150 3.56 5.29 0.24
CA ARG A 150 2.77 4.72 -0.85
C ARG A 150 3.51 3.59 -1.57
N HIS A 151 2.79 2.53 -1.88
CA HIS A 151 3.35 1.35 -2.55
C HIS A 151 2.28 0.59 -3.34
N ILE A 152 2.72 -0.26 -4.25
CA ILE A 152 1.89 -1.20 -5.01
C ILE A 152 2.29 -2.61 -4.60
N HIS A 153 1.32 -3.38 -4.12
CA HIS A 153 1.45 -4.83 -4.01
C HIS A 153 1.09 -5.46 -5.34
N MET A 154 1.84 -6.47 -5.78
CA MET A 154 1.52 -7.21 -7.00
C MET A 154 2.10 -8.63 -6.97
N THR A 155 1.51 -9.53 -7.76
CA THR A 155 2.07 -10.88 -7.98
C THR A 155 3.26 -10.83 -8.96
N PRO A 156 4.08 -11.89 -9.05
CA PRO A 156 5.11 -11.97 -10.09
C PRO A 156 4.55 -11.85 -11.52
N ASP A 157 3.36 -12.40 -11.79
CA ASP A 157 2.72 -12.32 -13.11
C ASP A 157 2.27 -10.90 -13.43
N ASP A 158 1.71 -10.18 -12.43
CA ASP A 158 1.37 -8.76 -12.56
C ASP A 158 2.62 -7.91 -12.85
N ALA A 159 3.74 -8.20 -12.18
CA ALA A 159 5.00 -7.49 -12.37
C ALA A 159 5.55 -7.67 -13.79
N ILE A 160 5.50 -8.91 -14.32
CA ILE A 160 5.87 -9.22 -15.71
C ILE A 160 4.96 -8.46 -16.69
N LEU A 161 3.65 -8.49 -16.44
CA LEU A 161 2.64 -7.84 -17.27
C LEU A 161 2.87 -6.33 -17.33
N LEU A 162 3.11 -5.70 -16.18
CA LEU A 162 3.36 -4.25 -16.03
C LEU A 162 4.80 -3.85 -16.40
N GLY A 163 5.71 -4.81 -16.55
CA GLY A 163 7.11 -4.56 -16.93
C GLY A 163 7.95 -3.96 -15.80
N VAL A 164 7.66 -4.31 -14.55
CA VAL A 164 8.34 -3.82 -13.34
C VAL A 164 8.90 -4.97 -12.51
N ARG A 165 9.73 -4.66 -11.53
CA ARG A 165 10.37 -5.62 -10.62
C ARG A 165 10.17 -5.19 -9.17
N ASP A 166 10.39 -6.13 -8.26
CA ASP A 166 10.42 -5.83 -6.83
C ASP A 166 11.46 -4.75 -6.51
N GLY A 167 11.06 -3.75 -5.73
CA GLY A 167 11.92 -2.63 -5.36
C GLY A 167 11.96 -1.48 -6.36
N ASP A 168 11.36 -1.61 -7.55
CA ASP A 168 11.27 -0.50 -8.50
C ASP A 168 10.45 0.65 -7.91
N ARG A 169 10.77 1.88 -8.34
CA ARG A 169 9.99 3.09 -8.05
C ARG A 169 9.36 3.61 -9.33
N VAL A 170 8.04 3.75 -9.31
CA VAL A 170 7.24 4.10 -10.49
C VAL A 170 6.41 5.35 -10.27
N ARG A 171 5.93 5.92 -11.38
CA ARG A 171 4.94 6.99 -11.37
C ARG A 171 3.55 6.40 -11.57
N VAL A 172 2.60 6.77 -10.73
CA VAL A 172 1.21 6.32 -10.83
C VAL A 172 0.29 7.50 -11.01
N ARG A 173 -0.47 7.50 -12.10
CA ARG A 173 -1.56 8.47 -12.31
C ARG A 173 -2.81 7.95 -11.63
N VAL A 174 -3.42 8.79 -10.79
CA VAL A 174 -4.72 8.52 -10.16
C VAL A 174 -5.73 9.57 -10.68
N PRO A 175 -6.77 9.15 -11.42
CA PRO A 175 -7.72 10.04 -12.07
C PRO A 175 -8.89 10.44 -11.14
N GLY A 176 -8.63 10.66 -9.85
CA GLY A 176 -9.65 11.13 -8.90
C GLY A 176 -10.13 12.56 -9.21
N ASP A 177 -10.96 13.13 -8.34
CA ASP A 177 -11.50 14.49 -8.53
C ASP A 177 -10.41 15.57 -8.55
N ARG A 178 -9.27 15.26 -7.95
CA ARG A 178 -8.06 16.08 -7.96
C ARG A 178 -6.96 15.22 -8.57
N PRO A 179 -6.91 15.06 -9.90
CA PRO A 179 -6.03 14.09 -10.52
C PRO A 179 -4.56 14.42 -10.21
N VAL A 180 -3.83 13.41 -9.77
CA VAL A 180 -2.42 13.52 -9.34
C VAL A 180 -1.61 12.42 -10.02
N ILE A 181 -0.33 12.71 -10.25
CA ILE A 181 0.68 11.69 -10.50
C ILE A 181 1.51 11.58 -9.23
N PHE A 182 1.44 10.42 -8.58
CA PHE A 182 2.31 10.09 -7.47
C PHE A 182 3.63 9.59 -8.04
N GLU A 183 4.73 10.21 -7.65
CA GLU A 183 6.08 9.78 -8.02
C GLU A 183 6.66 8.85 -6.95
N GLU A 184 7.78 8.20 -7.22
CA GLU A 184 8.51 7.37 -6.24
C GLU A 184 7.68 6.26 -5.57
N VAL A 185 6.64 5.74 -6.25
CA VAL A 185 5.77 4.69 -5.69
C VAL A 185 6.51 3.36 -5.69
N LEU A 186 6.72 2.78 -4.51
CA LEU A 186 7.45 1.51 -4.38
C LEU A 186 6.63 0.33 -4.94
N VAL A 187 7.24 -0.49 -5.78
CA VAL A 187 6.70 -1.78 -6.22
C VAL A 187 7.15 -2.89 -5.27
N ARG A 188 6.19 -3.68 -4.79
CA ARG A 188 6.42 -4.84 -3.92
C ARG A 188 5.83 -6.09 -4.57
N VAL A 189 6.68 -7.05 -4.88
CA VAL A 189 6.30 -8.28 -5.58
C VAL A 189 6.34 -9.47 -4.64
N SER A 190 5.23 -10.21 -4.55
CA SER A 190 5.18 -11.45 -3.79
C SER A 190 4.09 -12.36 -4.33
N PRO A 191 4.28 -13.69 -4.36
CA PRO A 191 3.19 -14.63 -4.67
C PRO A 191 2.05 -14.61 -3.63
N LYS A 192 2.24 -13.91 -2.49
CA LYS A 192 1.22 -13.75 -1.44
C LYS A 192 0.38 -12.48 -1.59
N TYR A 193 0.65 -11.66 -2.60
CA TYR A 193 -0.01 -10.37 -2.79
C TYR A 193 -1.14 -10.45 -3.82
N SER A 194 -2.01 -9.44 -3.77
CA SER A 194 -2.97 -9.10 -4.82
C SER A 194 -2.65 -7.70 -5.36
N LEU A 195 -2.85 -7.49 -6.67
CA LEU A 195 -2.55 -6.22 -7.33
C LEU A 195 -3.40 -5.06 -6.78
N ALA A 196 -2.79 -4.19 -5.96
CA ALA A 196 -3.42 -2.97 -5.44
C ALA A 196 -2.37 -1.95 -5.01
N MET A 197 -2.67 -0.66 -5.21
CA MET A 197 -1.87 0.44 -4.68
C MET A 197 -2.45 0.90 -3.34
N HIS A 198 -1.60 1.04 -2.32
CA HIS A 198 -2.00 1.59 -1.03
C HIS A 198 -1.44 3.00 -0.86
N ILE A 199 -2.31 3.92 -0.43
CA ILE A 199 -1.99 5.31 -0.08
C ILE A 199 -2.59 5.62 1.29
N ASP A 200 -2.05 6.60 2.01
CA ASP A 200 -2.66 7.06 3.26
C ASP A 200 -3.85 8.01 3.00
N TYR A 201 -4.53 8.46 4.06
CA TYR A 201 -5.65 9.39 3.91
C TYR A 201 -5.26 10.82 3.53
N ASP A 202 -4.06 11.30 3.84
CA ASP A 202 -3.62 12.63 3.39
C ASP A 202 -3.42 12.60 1.86
N GLU A 203 -2.80 11.54 1.34
CA GLU A 203 -2.63 11.29 -0.09
C GLU A 203 -3.99 11.07 -0.80
N ALA A 204 -4.90 10.30 -0.19
CA ALA A 204 -6.24 10.07 -0.72
C ALA A 204 -7.04 11.37 -0.84
N ASN A 205 -6.97 12.22 0.18
CA ASN A 205 -7.61 13.55 0.15
C ASN A 205 -6.96 14.47 -0.89
N ALA A 206 -5.63 14.38 -1.07
CA ALA A 206 -4.91 15.17 -2.06
C ALA A 206 -5.30 14.80 -3.50
N CYS A 207 -5.53 13.52 -3.79
CA CYS A 207 -5.92 13.04 -5.12
C CYS A 207 -7.44 13.03 -5.38
N GLY A 208 -8.26 13.44 -4.40
CA GLY A 208 -9.72 13.40 -4.53
C GLY A 208 -10.25 11.98 -4.69
N TYR A 209 -9.73 11.07 -3.86
CA TYR A 209 -10.03 9.64 -3.86
C TYR A 209 -11.53 9.34 -3.77
N ARG A 210 -11.97 8.33 -4.53
CA ARG A 210 -13.28 7.69 -4.40
C ARG A 210 -13.11 6.18 -4.41
N LYS A 211 -13.99 5.46 -3.69
CA LYS A 211 -13.96 4.00 -3.66
C LYS A 211 -14.05 3.43 -5.08
N GLY A 212 -13.15 2.49 -5.40
CA GLY A 212 -13.07 1.85 -6.72
C GLY A 212 -12.31 2.67 -7.76
N VAL A 213 -11.68 3.80 -7.38
CA VAL A 213 -10.78 4.51 -8.29
C VAL A 213 -9.62 3.58 -8.67
N ARG A 214 -9.28 3.59 -9.95
CA ARG A 214 -8.17 2.81 -10.49
C ARG A 214 -7.08 3.72 -10.99
N GLY A 215 -5.84 3.41 -10.62
CA GLY A 215 -4.64 4.09 -11.09
C GLY A 215 -3.92 3.25 -12.14
N ASN A 216 -3.01 3.87 -12.87
CA ASN A 216 -2.14 3.18 -13.81
C ASN A 216 -0.72 3.72 -13.72
N ILE A 217 0.26 2.86 -13.98
CA ILE A 217 1.65 3.29 -14.14
C ILE A 217 1.73 4.16 -15.39
N VAL A 218 2.45 5.27 -15.29
CA VAL A 218 2.71 6.22 -16.38
C VAL A 218 4.22 6.33 -16.61
N PRO A 219 4.66 6.79 -17.80
CA PRO A 219 6.07 6.94 -18.07
C PRO A 219 6.67 7.88 -17.06
#